data_AF-A0AA96RSJ8-F1
#
_entry.id   AF-A0AA96RSJ8-F1
#
_cell.length_a   1.000
_cell.length_b   1.000
_cell.length_c   1.000
_cell.angle_alpha   90.00
_cell.angle_beta   90.00
_cell.angle_gamma   90.00
#
_symmetry.space_group_name_H-M   'P 1'
#
loop_
_entity.id
_entity.type
_entity.pdbx_description
1 polymer ?
#
loop_
_entity_poly.entity_id
_entity_poly.type
_entity_poly.pdbx_seq_one_letter_code
_entity_poly.pdbx_strand_id
1 'polypeptide(L)'
;MSLVSTEVKPLTPEEEAMIAALSNKLATSKPRPPMDEKRLTVDQIVQIKRACVMGHSAKSICAAFNVSLAYALKMKREYNPIKYQKVTLTLPEKAVLIRQMKADNLPDQMIGEMLGINVKTVETLSRVNPARYLVDQMLPYDQVLANLRAPRYVQNPVYKLGTNMTRVRKIISAGRKELRTVITSTKRAA
;
A
#
# COMPACT_ATOMS: atom_id res chain seq x y z
N MET A 1 -19.16 -16.51 -61.34
CA MET A 1 -19.41 -16.75 -59.91
C MET A 1 -18.47 -17.85 -59.44
N SER A 2 -17.26 -17.51 -58.98
CA SER A 2 -16.27 -18.49 -58.49
C SER A 2 -16.43 -18.65 -56.97
N LEU A 3 -16.91 -19.82 -56.54
CA LEU A 3 -16.92 -20.23 -55.13
C LEU A 3 -15.47 -20.53 -54.72
N VAL A 4 -14.89 -19.67 -53.88
CA VAL A 4 -13.62 -19.97 -53.21
C VAL A 4 -13.92 -21.02 -52.13
N SER A 5 -13.58 -22.28 -52.40
CA SER A 5 -13.64 -23.35 -51.41
C SER A 5 -12.54 -23.13 -50.36
N THR A 6 -12.90 -22.61 -49.19
CA THR A 6 -12.00 -22.59 -48.03
C THR A 6 -11.98 -23.99 -47.40
N GLU A 7 -11.18 -24.89 -47.97
CA GLU A 7 -10.84 -26.14 -47.30
C GLU A 7 -10.00 -25.80 -46.06
N VAL A 8 -10.68 -25.71 -44.91
CA VAL A 8 -10.00 -25.60 -43.62
C VAL A 8 -9.43 -26.97 -43.30
N LYS A 9 -8.10 -27.12 -43.44
CA LYS A 9 -7.42 -28.34 -42.98
C LYS A 9 -7.76 -28.56 -41.49
N PRO A 10 -8.21 -29.76 -41.10
CA PRO A 10 -8.42 -30.07 -39.70
C PRO A 10 -7.08 -29.94 -38.97
N LEU A 11 -7.08 -29.20 -37.86
CA LEU A 11 -5.91 -29.05 -37.01
C LEU A 11 -5.48 -30.42 -36.50
N THR A 12 -4.18 -30.67 -36.50
CA THR A 12 -3.65 -31.88 -35.89
C THR A 12 -3.84 -31.84 -34.37
N PRO A 13 -3.93 -32.99 -33.68
CA PRO A 13 -4.10 -33.02 -32.23
C PRO A 13 -3.01 -32.25 -31.47
N GLU A 14 -1.80 -32.19 -32.04
CA GLU A 14 -0.67 -31.45 -31.48
C GLU A 14 -0.88 -29.93 -31.59
N GLU A 15 -1.40 -29.44 -32.72
CA GLU A 15 -1.71 -28.03 -32.93
C GLU A 15 -2.87 -27.58 -32.02
N GLU A 16 -3.90 -28.42 -31.84
CA GLU A 16 -5.00 -28.14 -30.92
C GLU A 16 -4.52 -28.06 -29.47
N ALA A 17 -3.65 -28.97 -29.04
CA ALA A 17 -3.04 -28.95 -27.71
C ALA A 17 -2.19 -27.69 -27.50
N MET A 18 -1.46 -27.26 -28.53
CA MET A 18 -0.62 -26.07 -28.49
C MET A 18 -1.45 -24.78 -28.44
N ILE A 19 -2.56 -24.72 -29.18
CA ILE A 19 -3.55 -23.63 -29.14
C ILE A 19 -4.23 -23.57 -27.77
N ALA A 20 -4.64 -24.70 -27.21
CA ALA A 20 -5.24 -24.77 -25.88
C ALA A 20 -4.26 -24.29 -24.79
N ALA A 21 -2.98 -24.68 -24.88
CA ALA A 21 -1.94 -24.22 -23.97
C ALA A 21 -1.67 -22.70 -24.10
N LEU A 22 -1.69 -22.15 -25.32
CA LEU A 22 -1.57 -20.71 -25.57
C LEU A 22 -2.77 -19.93 -25.03
N SER A 23 -3.99 -20.41 -25.27
CA SER A 23 -5.22 -19.83 -24.75
C SER A 23 -5.22 -19.80 -23.22
N ASN A 24 -4.83 -20.91 -22.59
CA ASN A 24 -4.70 -20.98 -21.12
C ASN A 24 -3.64 -20.01 -20.58
N LYS A 25 -2.49 -19.86 -21.25
CA LYS A 25 -1.47 -18.87 -20.86
C LYS A 25 -1.98 -17.43 -20.97
N LEU A 26 -2.75 -17.11 -22.02
CA LEU A 26 -3.33 -15.78 -22.22
C LEU A 26 -4.45 -15.48 -21.20
N ALA A 27 -5.27 -16.47 -20.84
CA ALA A 27 -6.33 -16.33 -19.86
C ALA A 27 -5.80 -16.21 -18.42
N THR A 28 -4.72 -16.93 -18.10
CA THR A 28 -4.16 -16.98 -16.73
C THR A 28 -3.09 -15.92 -16.46
N SER A 29 -2.34 -15.50 -17.47
CA SER A 29 -1.36 -14.44 -17.33
C SER A 29 -1.95 -13.11 -17.82
N LYS A 30 -2.44 -12.30 -16.87
CA LYS A 30 -2.67 -10.88 -17.17
C LYS A 30 -1.37 -10.30 -17.75
N PRO A 31 -1.40 -9.60 -18.90
CA PRO A 31 -0.22 -8.93 -19.39
C PRO A 31 0.25 -7.96 -18.30
N ARG A 32 1.38 -8.27 -17.65
CA ARG A 32 2.03 -7.27 -16.81
C ARG A 32 2.51 -6.19 -17.77
N PRO A 33 2.16 -4.92 -17.55
CA PRO A 33 2.75 -3.85 -18.36
C PRO A 33 4.27 -4.03 -18.31
N PRO A 34 4.98 -3.95 -19.45
CA PRO A 34 6.42 -4.04 -19.44
C PRO A 34 6.93 -3.01 -18.44
N MET A 35 7.57 -3.45 -17.36
CA MET A 35 8.21 -2.52 -16.44
C MET A 35 9.21 -1.71 -17.25
N ASP A 36 9.18 -0.38 -17.10
CA ASP A 36 10.08 0.52 -17.83
C ASP A 36 11.56 0.09 -17.72
N GLU A 37 11.92 -0.63 -16.64
CA GLU A 37 13.20 -1.32 -16.44
C GLU A 37 13.71 -2.10 -17.67
N LYS A 38 12.84 -2.75 -18.44
CA LYS A 38 13.26 -3.52 -19.63
C LYS A 38 13.66 -2.65 -20.82
N ARG A 39 13.26 -1.38 -20.83
CA ARG A 39 13.53 -0.41 -21.91
C ARG A 39 14.70 0.51 -21.59
N LEU A 40 15.19 0.47 -20.35
CA LEU A 40 16.26 1.34 -19.87
C LEU A 40 17.62 0.66 -20.00
N THR A 41 18.63 1.45 -20.36
CA THR A 41 20.02 0.98 -20.27
C THR A 41 20.47 0.93 -18.81
N VAL A 42 21.54 0.17 -18.54
CA VAL A 42 22.13 0.07 -17.20
C VAL A 42 22.52 1.46 -16.68
N ASP A 43 23.09 2.31 -17.53
CA ASP A 43 23.49 3.67 -17.17
C ASP A 43 22.30 4.56 -16.82
N GLN A 44 21.20 4.49 -17.59
CA GLN A 44 19.96 5.22 -17.28
C GLN A 44 19.39 4.79 -15.93
N ILE A 45 19.43 3.49 -15.62
CA ILE A 45 18.99 2.98 -14.31
C ILE A 45 19.85 3.57 -13.19
N VAL A 46 21.17 3.62 -13.34
CA VAL A 46 22.07 4.22 -12.33
C VAL A 46 21.81 5.71 -12.16
N GLN A 47 21.60 6.45 -13.25
CA GLN A 47 21.28 7.88 -13.19
C GLN A 47 19.92 8.15 -12.53
N ILE A 48 18.90 7.34 -12.80
CA ILE A 48 17.60 7.41 -12.12
C ILE A 48 17.77 7.15 -10.63
N LYS A 49 18.55 6.14 -10.23
CA LYS A 49 18.85 5.85 -8.81
C LYS A 49 19.51 7.05 -8.14
N ARG A 50 20.55 7.63 -8.75
CA ARG A 50 21.21 8.84 -8.23
C ARG A 50 20.24 10.01 -8.14
N ALA A 51 19.39 10.23 -9.14
CA ALA A 51 18.40 11.29 -9.12
C ALA A 51 17.37 11.12 -8.00
N CYS A 52 17.01 9.88 -7.66
CA CYS A 52 16.16 9.57 -6.50
C CYS A 52 16.84 9.93 -5.18
N VAL A 53 18.11 9.56 -5.01
CA VAL A 53 18.93 9.88 -3.82
C VAL A 53 19.08 11.38 -3.65
N MET A 54 19.44 12.10 -4.72
CA MET A 54 19.56 13.57 -4.75
C MET A 54 18.21 14.30 -4.56
N GLY A 55 17.10 13.56 -4.59
CA GLY A 55 15.80 14.08 -4.19
C GLY A 55 15.04 14.84 -5.27
N HIS A 56 15.39 14.66 -6.55
CA HIS A 56 14.67 15.24 -7.69
C HIS A 56 13.20 14.80 -7.70
N SER A 57 12.33 15.63 -8.28
CA SER A 57 10.89 15.35 -8.37
C SER A 57 10.60 14.13 -9.27
N ALA A 58 9.47 13.45 -9.05
CA ALA A 58 9.12 12.30 -9.91
C ALA A 58 8.86 12.77 -11.35
N LYS A 59 8.23 13.94 -11.53
CA LYS A 59 7.99 14.55 -12.84
C LYS A 59 9.28 14.85 -13.61
N SER A 60 10.28 15.40 -12.93
CA SER A 60 11.58 15.67 -13.56
C SER A 60 12.31 14.39 -13.99
N ILE A 61 12.18 13.31 -13.22
CA ILE A 61 12.74 11.99 -13.61
C ILE A 61 11.97 11.41 -14.80
N CYS A 62 10.63 11.52 -14.81
CA CYS A 62 9.83 11.08 -15.96
C CYS A 62 10.22 11.84 -17.24
N ALA A 63 10.38 13.16 -17.15
CA ALA A 63 10.77 13.99 -18.28
C ALA A 63 12.20 13.71 -18.77
N ALA A 64 13.14 13.49 -17.86
CA ALA A 64 14.55 13.28 -18.22
C ALA A 64 14.83 11.89 -18.82
N PHE A 65 14.12 10.86 -18.36
CA PHE A 65 14.41 9.46 -18.73
C PHE A 65 13.28 8.79 -19.53
N ASN A 66 12.21 9.52 -19.85
CA ASN A 66 11.02 9.03 -20.53
C ASN A 66 10.45 7.75 -19.89
N VAL A 67 10.34 7.76 -18.56
CA VAL A 67 9.79 6.65 -17.76
C VAL A 67 8.41 6.99 -17.21
N SER A 68 7.61 5.97 -16.93
CA SER A 68 6.30 6.17 -16.31
C SER A 68 6.42 6.78 -14.91
N LEU A 69 5.40 7.55 -14.53
CA LEU A 69 5.28 8.11 -13.18
C LEU A 69 5.26 7.00 -12.11
N ALA A 70 4.63 5.86 -12.41
CA ALA A 70 4.58 4.73 -11.51
C ALA A 70 5.98 4.15 -11.23
N TYR A 71 6.80 4.01 -12.27
CA TYR A 71 8.17 3.55 -12.14
C TYR A 71 9.05 4.55 -11.37
N ALA A 72 8.98 5.84 -11.71
CA ALA A 72 9.72 6.88 -10.99
C ALA A 72 9.35 6.93 -9.49
N LEU A 73 8.06 6.77 -9.15
CA LEU A 73 7.61 6.71 -7.76
C LEU A 73 8.08 5.44 -7.04
N LYS A 74 8.09 4.28 -7.73
CA LYS A 74 8.65 3.03 -7.19
C LYS A 74 10.13 3.21 -6.86
N MET A 75 10.94 3.68 -7.81
CA MET A 75 12.38 3.91 -7.63
C MET A 75 12.66 4.91 -6.50
N LYS A 76 11.86 5.96 -6.38
CA LYS A 76 12.02 6.94 -5.29
C LYS A 76 11.72 6.35 -3.92
N ARG A 77 10.73 5.46 -3.80
CA ARG A 77 10.45 4.73 -2.55
C ARG A 77 11.59 3.78 -2.17
N GLU A 78 12.24 3.18 -3.15
CA GLU A 78 13.31 2.20 -2.95
C GLU A 78 14.66 2.88 -2.61
N TYR A 79 15.03 3.94 -3.34
CA TYR A 79 16.34 4.58 -3.23
C TYR A 79 16.36 5.86 -2.39
N ASN A 80 15.20 6.39 -2.00
CA ASN A 80 15.09 7.46 -1.02
C ASN A 80 13.90 7.22 -0.07
N PRO A 81 13.90 6.09 0.66
CA PRO A 81 12.74 5.68 1.46
C PRO A 81 12.39 6.71 2.52
N ILE A 82 13.38 7.38 3.14
CA ILE A 82 13.11 8.39 4.18
C ILE A 82 12.19 9.51 3.67
N LYS A 83 12.34 9.93 2.40
CA LYS A 83 11.55 11.01 1.79
C LYS A 83 10.23 10.55 1.17
N TYR A 84 9.99 9.25 0.99
CA TYR A 84 8.80 8.76 0.25
C TYR A 84 8.06 7.60 0.92
N GLN A 85 8.63 7.00 1.96
CA GLN A 85 7.99 5.99 2.78
C GLN A 85 7.00 6.68 3.71
N LYS A 86 5.72 6.41 3.48
CA LYS A 86 4.66 6.88 4.34
C LYS A 86 4.72 6.11 5.66
N VAL A 87 4.56 6.83 6.77
CA VAL A 87 4.49 6.23 8.10
C VAL A 87 3.34 5.25 8.14
N THR A 88 3.58 4.01 8.57
CA THR A 88 2.53 3.02 8.74
C THR A 88 1.90 3.18 10.11
N LEU A 89 0.56 3.15 10.16
CA LEU A 89 -0.17 3.15 11.43
C LEU A 89 -0.06 1.78 12.10
N THR A 90 0.33 1.79 13.36
CA THR A 90 0.39 0.65 14.25
C THR A 90 -1.00 0.32 14.79
N LEU A 91 -1.23 -0.92 15.26
CA LEU A 91 -2.55 -1.31 15.80
C LEU A 91 -3.01 -0.44 17.00
N PRO A 92 -2.13 -0.06 17.96
CA PRO A 92 -2.52 0.86 19.02
C PRO A 92 -2.95 2.25 18.51
N GLU A 93 -2.26 2.80 17.51
CA GLU A 93 -2.65 4.07 16.89
C GLU A 93 -3.99 3.93 16.14
N LYS A 94 -4.19 2.82 15.41
CA LYS A 94 -5.49 2.54 14.77
C LYS A 94 -6.62 2.45 15.78
N ALA A 95 -6.39 1.87 16.97
CA ALA A 95 -7.42 1.83 18.02
C ALA A 95 -7.83 3.23 18.51
N VAL A 96 -6.89 4.18 18.61
CA VAL A 96 -7.22 5.59 18.90
C VAL A 96 -8.10 6.18 17.80
N LEU A 97 -7.71 5.99 16.54
CA LEU A 97 -8.46 6.54 15.40
C LEU A 97 -9.87 5.93 15.28
N ILE A 98 -10.01 4.62 15.50
CA ILE A 98 -11.31 3.93 15.50
C ILE A 98 -12.22 4.55 16.58
N ARG A 99 -11.69 4.84 17.76
CA ARG A 99 -12.47 5.45 18.84
C ARG A 99 -12.94 6.87 18.48
N GLN A 100 -12.08 7.67 17.84
CA GLN A 100 -12.47 8.99 17.34
C GLN A 100 -13.56 8.88 16.27
N MET A 101 -13.37 8.01 15.28
CA MET A 101 -14.35 7.79 14.21
C MET A 101 -15.70 7.27 14.73
N LYS A 102 -15.68 6.42 15.77
CA LYS A 102 -16.88 5.94 16.45
C LYS A 102 -17.60 7.05 17.21
N ALA A 103 -16.86 7.98 17.82
CA ALA A 103 -17.46 9.17 18.44
C ALA A 103 -18.18 10.05 17.41
N ASP A 104 -17.70 10.06 16.17
CA ASP A 104 -18.32 10.72 15.02
C ASP A 104 -19.41 9.87 14.34
N ASN A 105 -19.83 8.76 14.96
CA ASN A 105 -20.88 7.85 14.49
C ASN A 105 -20.62 7.18 13.14
N LEU A 106 -19.35 6.97 12.77
CA LEU A 106 -19.01 6.25 11.54
C LEU A 106 -19.29 4.73 11.65
N PRO A 107 -19.84 4.10 10.60
CA PRO A 107 -20.08 2.66 10.59
C PRO A 107 -18.77 1.87 10.47
N ASP A 108 -18.73 0.67 11.07
CA ASP A 108 -17.51 -0.17 11.12
C ASP A 108 -16.93 -0.51 9.74
N GLN A 109 -17.81 -0.66 8.75
CA GLN A 109 -17.40 -0.94 7.37
C GLN A 109 -16.61 0.22 6.77
N MET A 110 -17.10 1.45 6.92
CA MET A 110 -16.43 2.66 6.45
C MET A 110 -15.12 2.91 7.21
N ILE A 111 -15.10 2.65 8.52
CA ILE A 111 -13.87 2.72 9.33
C ILE A 111 -12.82 1.73 8.80
N GLY A 112 -13.22 0.49 8.50
CA GLY A 112 -12.37 -0.55 7.94
C GLY A 112 -11.75 -0.13 6.61
N GLU A 113 -12.57 0.41 5.70
CA GLU A 113 -12.11 0.94 4.41
C GLU A 113 -11.13 2.09 4.57
N MET A 114 -11.43 3.06 5.44
CA MET A 114 -10.57 4.23 5.63
C MET A 114 -9.20 3.88 6.22
N LEU A 115 -9.15 2.92 7.15
CA LEU A 115 -7.93 2.48 7.83
C LEU A 115 -7.23 1.29 7.15
N GLY A 116 -7.81 0.75 6.07
CA GLY A 116 -7.31 -0.39 5.32
C GLY A 116 -7.22 -1.66 6.17
N ILE A 117 -8.26 -1.97 6.95
CA ILE A 117 -8.35 -3.14 7.83
C ILE A 117 -9.71 -3.83 7.68
N ASN A 118 -9.76 -5.12 8.01
CA ASN A 118 -11.00 -5.88 7.98
C ASN A 118 -11.96 -5.40 9.09
N VAL A 119 -13.27 -5.45 8.86
CA VAL A 119 -14.33 -5.12 9.83
C VAL A 119 -14.16 -5.86 11.16
N LYS A 120 -13.81 -7.15 11.15
CA LYS A 120 -13.53 -7.92 12.39
C LYS A 120 -12.38 -7.31 13.20
N THR A 121 -11.38 -6.76 12.53
CA THR A 121 -10.29 -6.03 13.18
C THR A 121 -10.76 -4.72 13.79
N VAL A 122 -11.71 -4.02 13.15
CA VAL A 122 -12.32 -2.80 13.70
C VAL A 122 -13.05 -3.13 15.00
N GLU A 123 -13.89 -4.17 15.00
CA GLU A 123 -14.60 -4.67 16.19
C GLU A 123 -13.66 -5.11 17.31
N THR A 124 -12.54 -5.75 16.96
CA THR A 124 -11.56 -6.19 17.97
C THR A 124 -10.86 -4.99 18.60
N LEU A 125 -10.45 -4.02 17.78
CA LEU A 125 -9.74 -2.82 18.23
C LEU A 125 -10.65 -1.82 18.94
N SER A 126 -11.94 -1.79 18.63
CA SER A 126 -12.91 -0.91 19.32
C SER A 126 -13.14 -1.33 20.78
N ARG A 127 -12.91 -2.60 21.12
CA ARG A 127 -12.99 -3.12 22.50
C ARG A 127 -11.78 -2.75 23.36
N VAL A 128 -10.70 -2.30 22.74
CA VAL A 128 -9.44 -2.00 23.43
C VAL A 128 -9.45 -0.54 23.85
N ASN A 129 -9.14 -0.29 25.13
CA ASN A 129 -9.05 1.07 25.64
C ASN A 129 -7.67 1.67 25.31
N PRO A 130 -7.56 2.65 24.39
CA PRO A 130 -6.27 3.25 24.07
C PRO A 130 -5.68 3.99 25.26
N ALA A 131 -4.35 3.97 25.36
CA ALA A 131 -3.64 4.72 26.39
C ALA A 131 -3.95 6.22 26.29
N ARG A 132 -4.34 6.85 27.41
CA ARG A 132 -4.72 8.27 27.47
C ARG A 132 -3.68 9.20 26.82
N TYR A 133 -2.40 8.97 27.10
CA TYR A 133 -1.32 9.75 26.50
C TYR A 133 -1.27 9.67 24.97
N LEU A 134 -1.62 8.53 24.35
CA LEU A 134 -1.71 8.47 22.89
C LEU A 134 -2.90 9.28 22.36
N VAL A 135 -4.05 9.20 23.04
CA VAL A 135 -5.25 9.97 22.68
C VAL A 135 -4.96 11.47 22.71
N ASP A 136 -4.26 11.94 23.74
CA ASP A 136 -3.96 13.38 23.91
C ASP A 136 -2.97 13.91 22.87
N GLN A 137 -2.04 13.08 22.41
CA GLN A 137 -0.92 13.48 21.56
C GLN A 137 -1.14 13.22 20.07
N MET A 138 -2.05 12.32 19.70
CA MET A 138 -2.40 12.09 18.30
C MET A 138 -3.24 13.23 17.73
N LEU A 139 -3.07 13.48 16.43
CA LEU A 139 -3.91 14.39 15.67
C LEU A 139 -5.31 13.77 15.43
N PRO A 140 -6.33 14.59 15.11
CA PRO A 140 -7.64 14.08 14.69
C PRO A 140 -7.54 13.17 13.46
N TYR A 141 -8.40 12.15 13.39
CA TYR A 141 -8.29 11.12 12.34
C TYR A 141 -8.35 11.68 10.92
N ASP A 142 -9.14 12.71 10.65
CA ASP A 142 -9.20 13.36 9.33
C ASP A 142 -7.85 13.92 8.90
N GLN A 143 -7.16 14.61 9.82
CA GLN A 143 -5.84 15.17 9.56
C GLN A 143 -4.79 14.06 9.38
N VAL A 144 -4.85 13.02 10.20
CA VAL A 144 -3.95 11.86 10.08
C VAL A 144 -4.13 11.19 8.72
N LEU A 145 -5.38 10.91 8.32
CA LEU A 145 -5.67 10.30 7.02
C LEU A 145 -5.23 11.20 5.86
N ALA A 146 -5.49 12.50 5.93
CA ALA A 146 -5.05 13.46 4.91
C ALA A 146 -3.51 13.47 4.79
N ASN A 147 -2.79 13.54 5.92
CA ASN A 147 -1.33 13.54 5.95
C ASN A 147 -0.74 12.23 5.41
N LEU A 148 -1.31 11.09 5.81
CA LEU A 148 -0.87 9.78 5.34
C LEU A 148 -1.19 9.58 3.85
N ARG A 149 -2.29 10.13 3.34
CA ARG A 149 -2.68 10.03 1.93
C ARG A 149 -2.02 11.10 1.06
N ALA A 150 -1.40 12.12 1.64
CA ALA A 150 -0.73 13.20 0.91
C ALA A 150 0.27 12.68 -0.14
N PRO A 151 0.38 13.36 -1.30
CA PRO A 151 1.34 13.00 -2.34
C PRO A 151 2.79 13.34 -1.95
N ARG A 152 2.96 14.25 -0.99
CA ARG A 152 4.25 14.69 -0.45
C ARG A 152 4.50 14.03 0.91
N TYR A 153 5.77 13.96 1.30
CA TYR A 153 6.15 13.53 2.64
C TYR A 153 5.77 14.58 3.67
N VAL A 154 5.15 14.10 4.75
CA VAL A 154 4.82 14.88 5.94
C VAL A 154 5.64 14.29 7.08
N GLN A 155 6.45 15.11 7.74
CA GLN A 155 7.41 14.66 8.75
C GLN A 155 6.75 14.05 10.00
N ASN A 156 5.68 14.68 10.50
CA ASN A 156 4.91 14.21 11.64
C ASN A 156 3.43 14.03 11.24
N PRO A 157 3.08 12.95 10.54
CA PRO A 157 1.74 12.80 9.98
C PRO A 157 0.69 12.40 11.03
N VAL A 158 1.12 11.88 12.19
CA VAL A 158 0.25 11.25 13.20
C VAL A 158 0.16 12.04 14.51
N TYR A 159 1.25 12.74 14.90
CA TYR A 159 1.42 13.30 16.24
C TYR A 159 1.51 14.82 16.22
N LYS A 160 1.05 15.46 17.30
CA LYS A 160 1.21 16.90 17.53
C LYS A 160 2.69 17.27 17.64
N LEU A 161 3.02 18.51 17.28
CA LEU A 161 4.37 19.05 17.45
C LEU A 161 4.77 19.02 18.94
N GLY A 162 6.02 18.65 19.25
CA GLY A 162 6.51 18.55 20.63
C GLY A 162 6.16 17.24 21.36
N THR A 163 5.49 16.30 20.71
CA THR A 163 5.20 14.98 21.29
C THR A 163 6.49 14.24 21.68
N ASN A 164 6.59 13.77 22.92
CA ASN A 164 7.71 12.94 23.36
C ASN A 164 7.65 11.53 22.72
N MET A 165 8.38 11.36 21.62
CA MET A 165 8.40 10.11 20.85
C MET A 165 8.97 8.92 21.61
N THR A 166 9.87 9.13 22.57
CA THR A 166 10.42 8.06 23.41
C THR A 166 9.32 7.43 24.28
N ARG A 167 8.45 8.28 24.86
CA ARG A 167 7.29 7.82 25.63
C ARG A 167 6.26 7.12 24.74
N VAL A 168 5.96 7.70 23.57
CA VAL A 168 5.07 7.08 22.56
C VAL A 168 5.56 5.67 22.19
N ARG A 169 6.84 5.50 21.88
CA ARG A 169 7.41 4.19 21.52
C ARG A 169 7.25 3.15 22.63
N LYS A 170 7.44 3.53 23.90
CA LYS A 170 7.21 2.65 25.05
C LYS A 170 5.75 2.20 25.14
N ILE A 171 4.82 3.13 24.98
CA ILE A 171 3.38 2.84 25.03
C ILE A 171 2.95 1.95 23.86
N ILE A 172 3.40 2.24 22.64
CA ILE A 172 3.11 1.41 21.46
C ILE A 172 3.65 -0.01 21.67
N SER A 173 4.87 -0.15 22.20
CA SER A 173 5.46 -1.46 22.49
C SER A 173 4.61 -2.27 23.49
N ALA A 174 4.15 -1.63 24.57
CA ALA A 174 3.25 -2.25 25.54
C ALA A 174 1.90 -2.62 24.91
N GLY A 175 1.25 -1.69 24.22
CA GLY A 175 -0.04 -1.91 23.57
C GLY A 175 0.01 -3.01 22.49
N ARG A 176 1.13 -3.15 21.77
CA ARG A 176 1.33 -4.28 20.83
C ARG A 176 1.35 -5.63 21.55
N LYS A 177 1.95 -5.71 22.74
CA LYS A 177 1.98 -6.95 23.53
C LYS A 177 0.57 -7.31 24.02
N GLU A 178 -0.17 -6.33 24.53
CA GLU A 178 -1.55 -6.50 24.98
C GLU A 178 -2.48 -6.89 23.83
N LEU A 179 -2.39 -6.21 22.69
CA LEU A 179 -3.21 -6.55 21.52
C LEU A 179 -2.92 -7.96 21.00
N ARG A 180 -1.67 -8.41 21.10
CA ARG A 180 -1.31 -9.78 20.70
C ARG A 180 -2.04 -10.82 21.55
N THR A 181 -2.16 -10.61 22.87
CA THR A 181 -2.88 -11.54 23.76
C THR A 181 -4.38 -11.54 23.45
N VAL A 182 -4.97 -10.36 23.24
CA VAL A 182 -6.39 -10.20 22.86
C VAL A 182 -6.70 -10.87 21.52
N ILE A 183 -5.84 -10.71 20.51
CA ILE A 183 -6.02 -11.34 19.20
C ILE A 183 -5.89 -12.87 19.31
N THR A 184 -4.97 -13.37 20.14
CA THR A 184 -4.82 -14.82 20.33
C THR A 184 -5.99 -15.44 21.09
N SER A 185 -6.56 -14.75 22.07
CA SER A 185 -7.73 -15.25 22.81
C SER A 185 -8.98 -15.25 21.94
N THR A 186 -9.21 -14.19 21.15
CA THR A 186 -10.34 -14.13 20.20
C THR A 186 -10.27 -15.21 19.13
N LYS A 187 -9.08 -15.54 18.63
CA LYS A 187 -8.90 -16.67 17.69
C LYS A 187 -9.18 -18.05 18.31
N ARG A 188 -9.04 -18.21 19.62
CA ARG A 188 -9.33 -19.49 20.31
C ARG A 188 -10.82 -19.65 20.63
N ALA A 189 -11.57 -18.54 20.66
CA ALA A 189 -12.98 -18.52 21.01
C ALA A 189 -13.93 -18.55 19.78
N ALA A 190 -13.38 -18.49 18.57
CA ALA A 190 -14.09 -18.53 17.30
C ALA A 190 -13.79 -19.86 16.57
#